data_AF-A0A1Z9G232-F1
#
_entry.id   AF-A0A1Z9G232-F1
#
_cell.length_a   1.000
_cell.length_b   1.000
_cell.length_c   1.000
_cell.angle_alpha   90.00
_cell.angle_beta   90.00
_cell.angle_gamma   90.00
#
_symmetry.space_group_name_H-M   'P 1'
#
loop_
_entity.id
_entity.type
_entity.pdbx_description
1 polymer ?
#
loop_
_entity_poly.entity_id
_entity_poly.type
_entity_poly.pdbx_seq_one_letter_code
_entity_poly.pdbx_strand_id
1 'polypeptide(L)'
;MEKETDFSKKKRIKIKAVTAENKTLLLKKKFLYEDNDILILTNIINNKLLAHKDQNDNKKQINIASTNIIKFNEQNKKTNKKILSISKISKTLGGKPILKNISLSLNHGQILGLLGPNGAGKSTLFNLIVGKIFPDFGEIKLNNEKINELPIHKRALKGISLLEQHKGLFGNMTAYENLYAILELHIEDKNKIEAKIYQLLSYFGLQYLANVKANNMSGGEYKKISTLQRICNKDIKVLLLDEPMAALDPLSISSIKKFILELRDMGLSVIITDHNFFAIQDILDNCIIIRDGVVMVEGPPKDIIKDQKAIKYYLGTGFKI
;
A
#
# COMPACT_ATOMS: atom_id res chain seq x y z
N MET A 1 -6.73 49.14 9.10
CA MET A 1 -5.44 48.95 9.78
C MET A 1 -5.15 47.46 9.80
N GLU A 2 -4.40 47.03 8.80
CA GLU A 2 -3.89 45.68 8.67
C GLU A 2 -2.92 45.40 9.82
N LYS A 3 -3.02 44.23 10.44
CA LYS A 3 -1.93 43.68 11.25
C LYS A 3 -1.13 42.77 10.34
N GLU A 4 -0.02 43.29 9.82
CA GLU A 4 1.06 42.49 9.27
C GLU A 4 1.50 41.47 10.31
N THR A 5 1.22 40.19 10.06
CA THR A 5 1.86 39.09 10.80
C THR A 5 3.31 39.00 10.36
N ASP A 6 4.20 39.45 11.24
CA ASP A 6 5.65 39.46 11.07
C ASP A 6 6.19 38.04 10.80
N PHE A 7 6.71 37.82 9.59
CA PHE A 7 7.29 36.55 9.12
C PHE A 7 8.74 36.31 9.64
N SER A 8 9.24 37.11 10.58
CA SER A 8 10.66 37.20 10.96
C SER A 8 11.23 36.06 11.83
N LYS A 9 10.45 35.06 12.25
CA LYS A 9 10.90 34.01 13.21
C LYS A 9 11.02 32.58 12.68
N LYS A 10 11.16 32.34 11.37
CA LYS A 10 11.40 30.98 10.83
C LYS A 10 12.90 30.68 10.71
N LYS A 11 13.43 29.79 11.56
CA LYS A 11 14.83 29.34 11.50
C LYS A 11 14.99 28.06 10.67
N ARG A 12 16.12 27.95 9.95
CA ARG A 12 16.49 26.76 9.16
C ARG A 12 17.42 25.87 9.96
N ILE A 13 17.11 24.57 10.09
CA ILE A 13 18.02 23.59 10.72
C ILE A 13 18.52 22.59 9.67
N LYS A 14 19.83 22.27 9.73
CA LYS A 14 20.44 21.11 9.05
C LYS A 14 20.60 19.99 10.08
N ILE A 15 19.94 18.86 9.86
CA ILE A 15 20.04 17.71 10.77
C ILE A 15 21.21 16.82 10.31
N LYS A 16 22.19 16.62 11.19
CA LYS A 16 23.31 15.68 11.00
C LYS A 16 22.99 14.41 11.77
N ALA A 17 23.09 13.25 11.12
CA ALA A 17 23.01 11.96 11.79
C ALA A 17 24.42 11.35 11.91
N VAL A 18 24.72 10.75 13.06
CA VAL A 18 26.02 10.10 13.33
C VAL A 18 25.79 8.60 13.42
N THR A 19 26.58 7.81 12.71
CA THR A 19 26.54 6.33 12.82
C THR A 19 27.54 5.84 13.87
N ALA A 20 27.39 4.58 14.29
CA ALA A 20 28.27 3.93 15.27
C ALA A 20 29.77 4.00 14.90
N GLU A 21 30.10 4.17 13.62
CA GLU A 21 31.47 4.28 13.11
C GLU A 21 31.99 5.73 13.01
N ASN A 22 31.36 6.69 13.70
CA ASN A 22 31.72 8.12 13.69
C ASN A 22 31.74 8.79 12.30
N LYS A 23 31.15 8.17 11.28
CA LYS A 23 30.93 8.80 9.97
C LYS A 23 29.65 9.64 10.01
N THR A 24 29.76 10.90 9.63
CA THR A 24 28.62 11.83 9.59
C THR A 24 27.80 11.62 8.31
N LEU A 25 26.53 11.25 8.44
CA LEU A 25 25.57 11.25 7.33
C LEU A 25 24.78 12.56 7.34
N LEU A 26 24.78 13.27 6.20
CA LEU A 26 24.02 14.49 6.01
C LEU A 26 22.63 14.13 5.45
N LEU A 27 21.60 14.20 6.28
CA LEU A 27 20.21 13.97 5.85
C LEU A 27 19.72 15.22 5.11
N LYS A 28 19.60 15.14 3.77
CA LYS A 28 19.13 16.25 2.91
C LYS A 28 17.60 16.38 2.93
N LYS A 29 16.99 16.74 4.06
CA LYS A 29 15.64 17.35 4.06
C LYS A 29 15.64 18.62 4.91
N LYS A 30 15.06 19.70 4.36
CA LYS A 30 14.97 21.03 4.99
C LYS A 30 13.57 21.17 5.59
N PHE A 31 13.48 21.63 6.83
CA PHE A 31 12.22 21.92 7.52
C PHE A 31 12.23 23.37 8.04
N LEU A 32 11.05 23.99 8.08
CA LEU A 32 10.77 25.30 8.71
C LEU A 32 9.96 25.02 9.97
N TYR A 33 10.28 25.66 11.10
CA TYR A 33 9.55 25.51 12.38
C TYR A 33 9.56 26.83 13.17
N GLU A 34 8.65 26.97 14.14
CA GLU A 34 8.57 28.09 15.09
C GLU A 34 9.13 27.69 16.47
N ASP A 35 9.64 28.65 17.28
CA ASP A 35 10.43 28.39 18.51
C ASP A 35 9.69 27.55 19.59
N ASN A 36 8.37 27.32 19.46
CA ASN A 36 7.56 26.49 20.36
C ASN A 36 7.13 25.12 19.78
N ASP A 37 7.55 24.78 18.55
CA ASP A 37 7.17 23.51 17.92
C ASP A 37 8.08 22.34 18.38
N ILE A 38 7.47 21.24 18.81
CA ILE A 38 8.19 19.98 19.08
C ILE A 38 8.40 19.24 17.76
N LEU A 39 9.67 19.18 17.33
CA LEU A 39 10.07 18.52 16.09
C LEU A 39 10.16 16.99 16.30
N ILE A 40 9.07 16.26 16.00
CA ILE A 40 9.05 14.80 16.07
C ILE A 40 9.70 14.22 14.81
N LEU A 41 10.94 13.74 14.94
CA LEU A 41 11.68 13.07 13.86
C LEU A 41 11.17 11.64 13.69
N THR A 42 10.39 11.38 12.65
CA THR A 42 9.70 10.10 12.43
C THR A 42 10.47 9.08 11.58
N ASN A 43 11.75 9.28 11.27
CA ASN A 43 12.51 8.32 10.45
C ASN A 43 13.88 7.97 11.05
N ILE A 44 14.00 6.75 11.57
CA ILE A 44 15.28 6.08 11.80
C ILE A 44 15.21 4.72 11.13
N ILE A 45 16.10 4.50 10.15
CA ILE A 45 16.35 3.21 9.53
C ILE A 45 17.49 2.53 10.30
N ASN A 46 17.19 1.30 10.75
CA ASN A 46 18.07 0.26 11.31
C ASN A 46 18.19 0.12 12.84
N ASN A 47 17.51 -0.94 13.29
CA ASN A 47 17.78 -1.69 14.51
C ASN A 47 19.18 -2.31 14.48
N LYS A 48 20.10 -1.77 15.29
CA LYS A 48 21.05 -2.51 16.13
C LYS A 48 22.03 -1.49 16.71
N LEU A 49 21.95 -1.23 18.00
CA LEU A 49 23.11 -0.80 18.77
C LEU A 49 22.99 -1.41 20.17
N LEU A 50 23.89 -2.37 20.38
CA LEU A 50 24.09 -3.11 21.61
C LEU A 50 24.47 -2.16 22.74
N ALA A 51 23.95 -2.46 23.93
CA ALA A 51 24.34 -1.80 25.16
C ALA A 51 25.84 -1.99 25.43
N HIS A 52 26.57 -0.90 25.54
CA HIS A 52 27.79 -0.88 26.34
C HIS A 52 27.67 0.24 27.38
N LYS A 53 27.82 -0.18 28.64
CA LYS A 53 27.97 0.68 29.81
C LYS A 53 29.26 1.47 29.64
N ASP A 54 29.19 2.78 29.82
CA ASP A 54 30.29 3.54 30.37
C ASP A 54 29.77 4.67 31.26
N GLN A 55 30.46 4.81 32.38
CA GLN A 55 30.23 5.77 33.46
C GLN A 55 30.69 7.17 33.03
N ASN A 56 30.07 8.19 33.62
CA ASN A 56 30.44 9.61 33.52
C ASN A 56 30.23 10.27 32.16
N ASP A 57 29.01 10.76 31.92
CA ASP A 57 28.80 12.06 31.27
C ASP A 57 27.33 12.48 31.43
N ASN A 58 27.10 13.70 31.89
CA ASN A 58 25.78 14.36 31.98
C ASN A 58 25.24 14.68 30.56
N LYS A 59 25.08 13.67 29.70
CA LYS A 59 24.33 13.79 28.45
C LYS A 59 22.87 13.51 28.77
N LYS A 60 22.03 14.55 28.67
CA LYS A 60 20.57 14.42 28.59
C LYS A 60 20.23 13.25 27.68
N GLN A 61 19.76 12.16 28.28
CA GLN A 61 19.31 10.97 27.58
C GLN A 61 18.06 11.40 26.80
N ILE A 62 18.21 11.63 25.49
CA ILE A 62 17.05 11.82 24.63
C ILE A 62 16.48 10.41 24.43
N ASN A 63 15.54 10.03 25.29
CA ASN A 63 14.72 8.85 25.06
C ASN A 63 13.86 9.14 23.83
N ILE A 64 14.25 8.57 22.69
CA ILE A 64 13.41 8.55 21.49
C ILE A 64 12.24 7.61 21.82
N ALA A 65 11.12 8.19 22.22
CA ALA A 65 9.99 7.46 22.80
C ALA A 65 9.33 6.45 21.84
N SER A 66 9.53 6.60 20.52
CA SER A 66 9.08 5.63 19.53
C SER A 66 9.53 6.10 18.14
N THR A 67 10.09 5.21 17.35
CA THR A 67 10.04 5.40 15.89
C THR A 67 8.59 5.26 15.47
N ASN A 68 7.96 6.33 14.98
CA ASN A 68 6.59 6.31 14.42
C ASN A 68 6.52 5.56 13.08
N ILE A 69 7.17 4.39 12.98
CA ILE A 69 7.01 3.48 11.86
C ILE A 69 5.71 2.73 12.17
N ILE A 70 4.63 3.11 11.49
CA ILE A 70 3.41 2.31 11.49
C ILE A 70 3.77 1.01 10.77
N LYS A 71 4.03 -0.04 11.54
CA LYS A 71 4.12 -1.40 11.00
C LYS A 71 2.76 -2.04 11.18
N PHE A 72 2.12 -2.43 10.09
CA PHE A 72 0.89 -3.23 10.16
C PHE A 72 1.18 -4.64 10.68
N ASN A 73 2.40 -5.14 10.46
CA ASN A 73 2.87 -6.41 11.01
C ASN A 73 4.40 -6.40 11.10
N GLU A 74 4.97 -6.41 12.32
CA GLU A 74 6.42 -6.58 12.50
C GLU A 74 6.93 -7.94 11.97
N GLN A 75 6.02 -8.92 11.88
CA GLN A 75 6.29 -10.29 11.40
C GLN A 75 6.22 -10.43 9.86
N ASN A 76 5.75 -9.41 9.13
CA ASN A 76 5.59 -9.47 7.67
C ASN A 76 6.74 -8.77 6.93
N LYS A 77 7.99 -9.07 7.28
CA LYS A 77 9.07 -8.86 6.32
C LYS A 77 8.84 -9.79 5.12
N LYS A 78 9.33 -9.41 3.93
CA LYS A 78 9.24 -10.26 2.75
C LYS A 78 9.78 -11.65 3.08
N THR A 79 8.92 -12.67 3.04
CA THR A 79 9.29 -14.06 3.32
C THR A 79 8.79 -14.97 2.22
N ASN A 80 9.32 -16.19 2.13
CA ASN A 80 8.79 -17.21 1.22
C ASN A 80 7.50 -17.89 1.75
N LYS A 81 6.91 -17.37 2.85
CA LYS A 81 5.66 -17.87 3.40
C LYS A 81 4.48 -17.28 2.63
N LYS A 82 3.53 -18.13 2.25
CA LYS A 82 2.30 -17.74 1.56
C LYS A 82 1.31 -17.09 2.53
N ILE A 83 0.85 -15.88 2.21
CA ILE A 83 -0.24 -15.20 2.91
C ILE A 83 -1.60 -15.51 2.28
N LEU A 84 -1.67 -15.55 0.95
CA LEU A 84 -2.88 -15.89 0.19
C LEU A 84 -2.54 -17.03 -0.78
N SER A 85 -3.38 -18.05 -0.83
CA SER A 85 -3.26 -19.12 -1.83
C SER A 85 -4.60 -19.39 -2.49
N ILE A 86 -4.58 -19.46 -3.82
CA ILE A 86 -5.71 -19.77 -4.67
C ILE A 86 -5.37 -21.06 -5.40
N SER A 87 -6.22 -22.08 -5.27
CA SER A 87 -5.98 -23.40 -5.83
C SER A 87 -7.17 -23.84 -6.66
N LYS A 88 -6.93 -24.03 -7.96
CA LYS A 88 -7.87 -24.59 -8.93
C LYS A 88 -9.25 -23.90 -8.95
N ILE A 89 -9.27 -22.58 -8.81
CA ILE A 89 -10.51 -21.80 -8.80
C ILE A 89 -11.16 -21.78 -10.18
N SER A 90 -12.45 -22.09 -10.23
CA SER A 90 -13.28 -21.93 -11.42
C SER A 90 -14.53 -21.13 -11.07
N LYS A 91 -14.99 -20.32 -12.04
CA LYS A 91 -16.22 -19.53 -11.89
C LYS A 91 -16.95 -19.36 -13.21
N THR A 92 -18.25 -19.68 -13.20
CA THR A 92 -19.21 -19.45 -14.27
C THR A 92 -20.16 -18.33 -13.88
N LEU A 93 -20.42 -17.40 -14.81
CA LEU A 93 -21.40 -16.32 -14.63
C LEU A 93 -22.28 -16.26 -15.88
N GLY A 94 -23.60 -16.23 -15.71
CA GLY A 94 -24.54 -16.20 -16.83
C GLY A 94 -24.36 -17.34 -17.84
N GLY A 95 -24.04 -18.54 -17.35
CA GLY A 95 -23.78 -19.72 -18.19
C GLY A 95 -22.44 -19.73 -18.92
N LYS A 96 -21.59 -18.70 -18.76
CA LYS A 96 -20.27 -18.63 -19.40
C LYS A 96 -19.13 -18.86 -18.39
N PRO A 97 -18.18 -19.76 -18.66
CA PRO A 97 -17.03 -19.99 -17.79
C PRO A 97 -16.06 -18.81 -17.89
N ILE A 98 -15.99 -17.99 -16.84
CA ILE A 98 -15.14 -16.80 -16.76
C ILE A 98 -13.74 -17.15 -16.26
N LEU A 99 -13.65 -18.00 -15.24
CA LEU A 99 -12.38 -18.51 -14.72
C LEU A 99 -12.37 -20.03 -14.78
N LYS A 100 -11.24 -20.59 -15.23
CA LYS A 100 -11.04 -22.00 -15.52
C LYS A 100 -9.76 -22.46 -14.84
N ASN A 101 -9.89 -23.06 -13.66
CA ASN A 101 -8.77 -23.68 -12.95
C ASN A 101 -7.59 -22.73 -12.66
N ILE A 102 -7.87 -21.53 -12.16
CA ILE A 102 -6.85 -20.56 -11.75
C ILE A 102 -6.19 -21.00 -10.45
N SER A 103 -4.86 -21.06 -10.46
CA SER A 103 -4.05 -21.23 -9.25
C SER A 103 -3.01 -20.11 -9.17
N LEU A 104 -2.85 -19.53 -7.99
CA LEU A 104 -1.81 -18.54 -7.71
C LEU A 104 -1.51 -18.46 -6.22
N SER A 105 -0.41 -17.82 -5.85
CA SER A 105 -0.13 -17.48 -4.46
C SER A 105 0.52 -16.12 -4.31
N LEU A 106 0.25 -15.48 -3.18
CA LEU A 106 0.90 -14.27 -2.72
C LEU A 106 1.66 -14.59 -1.44
N ASN A 107 2.92 -14.17 -1.38
CA ASN A 107 3.76 -14.27 -0.21
C ASN A 107 3.66 -13.01 0.66
N HIS A 108 4.01 -13.14 1.94
CA HIS A 108 4.07 -11.98 2.83
C HIS A 108 5.03 -10.91 2.28
N GLY A 109 4.57 -9.66 2.25
CA GLY A 109 5.36 -8.52 1.78
C GLY A 109 5.67 -8.54 0.28
N GLN A 110 4.95 -9.34 -0.51
CA GLN A 110 5.10 -9.40 -1.95
C GLN A 110 4.15 -8.43 -2.65
N ILE A 111 4.58 -7.83 -3.75
CA ILE A 111 3.72 -7.16 -4.72
C ILE A 111 3.59 -8.08 -5.95
N LEU A 112 2.38 -8.61 -6.16
CA LEU A 112 2.05 -9.50 -7.28
C LEU A 112 1.22 -8.75 -8.33
N GLY A 113 1.69 -8.75 -9.58
CA GLY A 113 0.90 -8.24 -10.71
C GLY A 113 -0.11 -9.28 -11.20
N LEU A 114 -1.39 -8.92 -11.24
CA LEU A 114 -2.44 -9.69 -11.90
C LEU A 114 -2.83 -9.00 -13.20
N LEU A 115 -2.36 -9.54 -14.32
CA LEU A 115 -2.33 -8.88 -15.61
C LEU A 115 -3.12 -9.67 -16.65
N GLY A 116 -3.31 -9.07 -17.82
CA GLY A 116 -4.03 -9.68 -18.94
C GLY A 116 -4.98 -8.71 -19.63
N PRO A 117 -5.51 -9.08 -20.80
CA PRO A 117 -6.44 -8.24 -21.56
C PRO A 117 -7.76 -8.00 -20.82
N ASN A 118 -8.55 -7.07 -21.33
CA ASN A 118 -9.89 -6.80 -20.81
C ASN A 118 -10.79 -8.02 -21.03
N GLY A 119 -11.63 -8.31 -20.03
CA GLY A 119 -12.45 -9.52 -20.05
C GLY A 119 -11.72 -10.82 -19.70
N ALA A 120 -10.42 -10.81 -19.40
CA ALA A 120 -9.68 -12.03 -19.04
C ALA A 120 -10.12 -12.68 -17.71
N GLY A 121 -10.89 -11.98 -16.87
CA GLY A 121 -11.38 -12.48 -15.58
C GLY A 121 -10.69 -11.89 -14.34
N LYS A 122 -9.82 -10.88 -14.50
CA LYS A 122 -9.08 -10.23 -13.38
C LYS A 122 -10.01 -9.71 -12.27
N SER A 123 -11.00 -8.88 -12.62
CA SER A 123 -11.96 -8.32 -11.67
C SER A 123 -12.87 -9.41 -11.06
N THR A 124 -13.19 -10.46 -11.82
CA THR A 124 -13.91 -11.64 -11.29
C THR A 124 -13.07 -12.34 -10.22
N LEU A 125 -11.76 -12.49 -10.44
CA LEU A 125 -10.86 -13.06 -9.45
C LEU A 125 -10.73 -12.17 -8.21
N PHE A 126 -10.63 -10.85 -8.37
CA PHE A 126 -10.67 -9.92 -7.24
C PHE A 126 -11.96 -10.06 -6.43
N ASN A 127 -13.11 -10.10 -7.09
CA ASN A 127 -14.42 -10.30 -6.46
C ASN A 127 -14.51 -11.64 -5.69
N LEU A 128 -13.87 -12.69 -6.21
CA LEU A 128 -13.75 -13.98 -5.52
C LEU A 128 -12.84 -13.89 -4.30
N ILE A 129 -11.70 -13.19 -4.38
CA ILE A 129 -10.75 -13.04 -3.26
C ILE A 129 -11.38 -12.22 -2.12
N VAL A 130 -12.10 -11.14 -2.43
CA VAL A 130 -12.77 -10.34 -1.40
C VAL A 130 -14.09 -10.94 -0.92
N GLY A 131 -14.63 -11.97 -1.58
CA GLY A 131 -15.90 -12.58 -1.17
C GLY A 131 -17.14 -11.75 -1.51
N LYS A 132 -17.09 -11.02 -2.64
CA LYS A 132 -18.29 -10.45 -3.29
C LYS A 132 -19.10 -11.51 -4.03
N ILE A 133 -18.39 -12.49 -4.58
CA ILE A 133 -18.95 -13.70 -5.17
C ILE A 133 -18.15 -14.92 -4.66
N PHE A 134 -18.72 -16.11 -4.81
CA PHE A 134 -18.11 -17.36 -4.32
C PHE A 134 -17.68 -18.26 -5.47
N PRO A 135 -16.58 -19.02 -5.33
CA PRO A 135 -16.10 -19.92 -6.36
C PRO A 135 -17.03 -21.11 -6.54
N ASP A 136 -17.14 -21.63 -7.77
CA ASP A 136 -17.91 -22.86 -8.02
C ASP A 136 -17.07 -24.10 -7.67
N PHE A 137 -15.76 -24.03 -7.92
CA PHE A 137 -14.79 -25.06 -7.60
C PHE A 137 -13.49 -24.42 -7.11
N GLY A 138 -12.68 -25.21 -6.40
CA GLY A 138 -11.36 -24.80 -5.91
C GLY A 138 -11.41 -24.15 -4.52
N GLU A 139 -10.28 -23.60 -4.11
CA GLU A 139 -10.08 -23.11 -2.75
C GLU A 139 -9.31 -21.79 -2.70
N ILE A 140 -9.76 -20.89 -1.81
CA ILE A 140 -9.05 -19.67 -1.44
C ILE A 140 -8.71 -19.79 0.05
N LYS A 141 -7.42 -19.65 0.38
CA LYS A 141 -6.94 -19.58 1.76
C LYS A 141 -6.23 -18.29 2.05
N LEU A 142 -6.43 -17.77 3.26
CA LEU A 142 -5.66 -16.68 3.85
C LEU A 142 -4.97 -17.20 5.11
N ASN A 143 -3.65 -17.08 5.22
CA ASN A 143 -2.86 -17.69 6.30
C ASN A 143 -3.19 -19.19 6.53
N ASN A 144 -3.30 -19.97 5.44
CA ASN A 144 -3.69 -21.38 5.45
C ASN A 144 -5.12 -21.68 5.93
N GLU A 145 -5.94 -20.68 6.26
CA GLU A 145 -7.34 -20.86 6.60
C GLU A 145 -8.21 -20.71 5.35
N LYS A 146 -9.10 -21.68 5.09
CA LYS A 146 -10.07 -21.64 3.98
C LYS A 146 -11.09 -20.52 4.22
N ILE A 147 -11.31 -19.68 3.21
CA ILE A 147 -12.23 -18.53 3.30
C ILE A 147 -13.36 -18.53 2.26
N ASN A 148 -13.52 -19.62 1.49
CA ASN A 148 -14.46 -19.71 0.35
C ASN A 148 -15.86 -19.15 0.67
N GLU A 149 -16.43 -19.50 1.82
CA GLU A 149 -17.82 -19.17 2.19
C GLU A 149 -17.95 -17.84 2.93
N LEU A 150 -16.82 -17.22 3.29
CA LEU A 150 -16.85 -15.98 4.06
C LEU A 150 -17.25 -14.80 3.16
N PRO A 151 -18.27 -14.02 3.53
CA PRO A 151 -18.63 -12.80 2.83
C PRO A 151 -17.59 -11.69 3.07
N ILE A 152 -17.70 -10.62 2.28
CA ILE A 152 -16.72 -9.53 2.25
C ILE A 152 -16.35 -8.93 3.61
N HIS A 153 -17.33 -8.66 4.48
CA HIS A 153 -17.06 -8.07 5.80
C HIS A 153 -16.23 -8.99 6.70
N LYS A 154 -16.44 -10.31 6.65
CA LYS A 154 -15.65 -11.28 7.42
C LYS A 154 -14.23 -11.41 6.87
N ARG A 155 -14.06 -11.36 5.55
CA ARG A 155 -12.73 -11.37 4.92
C ARG A 155 -11.96 -10.08 5.17
N ALA A 156 -12.66 -8.94 5.22
CA ALA A 156 -12.09 -7.68 5.66
C ALA A 156 -11.52 -7.79 7.07
N LEU A 157 -12.31 -8.23 8.05
CA LEU A 157 -11.82 -8.43 9.43
C LEU A 157 -10.65 -9.42 9.55
N LYS A 158 -10.53 -10.38 8.62
CA LYS A 158 -9.36 -11.29 8.56
C LYS A 158 -8.11 -10.68 7.90
N GLY A 159 -8.25 -9.52 7.25
CA GLY A 159 -7.14 -8.74 6.72
C GLY A 159 -7.06 -8.61 5.20
N ILE A 160 -8.17 -8.73 4.47
CA ILE A 160 -8.23 -8.50 3.01
C ILE A 160 -9.04 -7.25 2.71
N SER A 161 -8.45 -6.27 2.04
CA SER A 161 -9.17 -5.09 1.52
C SER A 161 -8.95 -4.92 0.03
N LEU A 162 -9.94 -4.32 -0.64
CA LEU A 162 -9.89 -3.96 -2.07
C LEU A 162 -10.13 -2.47 -2.25
N LEU A 163 -9.29 -1.85 -3.06
CA LEU A 163 -9.56 -0.56 -3.67
C LEU A 163 -10.07 -0.80 -5.09
N GLU A 164 -11.32 -0.41 -5.37
CA GLU A 164 -11.90 -0.48 -6.71
C GLU A 164 -11.54 0.78 -7.52
N GLN A 165 -11.47 0.65 -8.83
CA GLN A 165 -11.07 1.71 -9.77
C GLN A 165 -11.85 3.05 -9.60
N HIS A 166 -13.18 2.98 -9.43
CA HIS A 166 -14.05 4.16 -9.42
C HIS A 166 -14.74 4.44 -8.06
N LYS A 167 -14.38 3.70 -7.00
CA LYS A 167 -15.06 3.81 -5.70
C LYS A 167 -14.05 3.89 -4.57
N GLY A 168 -14.17 4.91 -3.73
CA GLY A 168 -13.24 5.11 -2.62
C GLY A 168 -13.89 5.85 -1.47
N LEU A 169 -13.90 7.17 -1.60
CA LEU A 169 -14.16 8.12 -0.51
C LEU A 169 -15.57 8.69 -0.56
N PHE A 170 -16.04 9.13 0.61
CA PHE A 170 -17.20 9.99 0.75
C PHE A 170 -16.83 11.40 0.26
N GLY A 171 -17.34 11.79 -0.91
CA GLY A 171 -16.90 12.98 -1.66
C GLY A 171 -16.94 14.31 -0.89
N ASN A 172 -17.97 14.48 -0.06
CA ASN A 172 -18.18 15.70 0.73
C ASN A 172 -17.39 15.74 2.04
N MET A 173 -16.79 14.63 2.44
CA MET A 173 -15.96 14.53 3.64
C MET A 173 -14.49 14.83 3.31
N THR A 174 -13.77 15.35 4.29
CA THR A 174 -12.33 15.59 4.23
C THR A 174 -11.53 14.28 4.27
N ALA A 175 -10.22 14.34 3.99
CA ALA A 175 -9.35 13.18 4.18
C ALA A 175 -9.41 12.67 5.63
N TYR A 176 -9.36 13.58 6.61
CA TYR A 176 -9.45 13.26 8.02
C TYR A 176 -10.74 12.50 8.33
N GLU A 177 -11.89 13.06 7.93
CA GLU A 177 -13.21 12.48 8.18
C GLU A 177 -13.37 11.11 7.50
N ASN A 178 -12.87 10.95 6.27
CA ASN A 178 -12.90 9.67 5.56
C ASN A 178 -12.10 8.56 6.26
N LEU A 179 -10.96 8.90 6.87
CA LEU A 179 -10.16 7.95 7.64
C LEU A 179 -10.78 7.67 9.01
N TYR A 180 -11.29 8.72 9.66
CA TYR A 180 -11.98 8.65 10.96
C TYR A 180 -13.17 7.70 10.91
N ALA A 181 -14.02 7.81 9.88
CA ALA A 181 -15.22 6.98 9.70
C ALA A 181 -14.95 5.46 9.67
N ILE A 182 -13.74 5.04 9.29
CA ILE A 182 -13.36 3.61 9.31
C ILE A 182 -12.68 3.23 10.62
N LEU A 183 -11.91 4.14 11.21
CA LEU A 183 -11.19 3.89 12.47
C LEU A 183 -12.14 3.82 13.67
N GLU A 184 -13.19 4.64 13.70
CA GLU A 184 -14.19 4.65 14.78
C GLU A 184 -14.96 3.32 14.90
N LEU A 185 -15.02 2.53 13.84
CA LEU A 185 -15.62 1.19 13.85
C LEU A 185 -14.81 0.17 14.66
N HIS A 186 -13.54 0.48 14.98
CA HIS A 186 -12.60 -0.47 15.58
C HIS A 186 -11.86 0.09 16.81
N ILE A 187 -11.97 1.40 17.08
CA ILE A 187 -11.27 2.13 18.14
C ILE A 187 -12.28 3.05 18.82
N GLU A 188 -12.46 2.91 20.13
CA GLU A 188 -13.41 3.73 20.90
C GLU A 188 -12.81 5.08 21.33
N ASP A 189 -11.50 5.11 21.58
CA ASP A 189 -10.79 6.29 22.06
C ASP A 189 -10.49 7.27 20.91
N LYS A 190 -11.19 8.41 20.92
CA LYS A 190 -11.07 9.47 19.91
C LYS A 190 -9.65 10.01 19.77
N ASN A 191 -8.90 10.14 20.86
CA ASN A 191 -7.53 10.64 20.81
C ASN A 191 -6.61 9.64 20.09
N LYS A 192 -6.86 8.34 20.27
CA LYS A 192 -6.13 7.29 19.53
C LYS A 192 -6.46 7.28 18.05
N ILE A 193 -7.73 7.52 17.68
CA ILE A 193 -8.14 7.66 16.27
C ILE A 193 -7.40 8.84 15.64
N GLU A 194 -7.49 10.02 16.26
CA GLU A 194 -6.88 11.25 15.77
C GLU A 194 -5.36 11.11 15.61
N ALA A 195 -4.68 10.60 16.64
CA ALA A 195 -3.26 10.32 16.58
C ALA A 195 -2.90 9.38 15.42
N LYS A 196 -3.67 8.30 15.21
CA LYS A 196 -3.43 7.34 14.13
C LYS A 196 -3.65 7.97 12.75
N ILE A 197 -4.66 8.81 12.58
CA ILE A 197 -4.90 9.54 11.32
C ILE A 197 -3.72 10.43 10.98
N TYR A 198 -3.30 11.29 11.92
CA TYR A 198 -2.19 12.19 11.69
C TYR A 198 -0.87 11.44 11.50
N GLN A 199 -0.65 10.31 12.18
CA GLN A 199 0.50 9.46 11.93
C GLN A 199 0.49 8.89 10.49
N LEU A 200 -0.64 8.36 10.02
CA LEU A 200 -0.79 7.84 8.65
C LEU A 200 -0.56 8.92 7.61
N LEU A 201 -1.28 10.04 7.72
CA LEU A 201 -1.12 11.17 6.80
C LEU A 201 0.33 11.67 6.82
N SER A 202 0.96 11.70 8.00
CA SER A 202 2.33 12.19 8.13
C SER A 202 3.38 11.29 7.51
N TYR A 203 3.24 9.98 7.72
CA TYR A 203 4.13 8.98 7.16
C TYR A 203 4.20 9.06 5.63
N PHE A 204 3.06 9.28 4.97
CA PHE A 204 2.97 9.38 3.52
C PHE A 204 3.12 10.81 2.96
N GLY A 205 3.36 11.81 3.82
CA GLY A 205 3.50 13.21 3.40
C GLY A 205 2.21 13.84 2.87
N LEU A 206 1.06 13.43 3.40
CA LEU A 206 -0.30 13.83 3.00
C LEU A 206 -1.00 14.71 4.05
N GLN A 207 -0.26 15.27 5.01
CA GLN A 207 -0.83 16.08 6.11
C GLN A 207 -1.61 17.29 5.57
N TYR A 208 -1.14 17.88 4.47
CA TYR A 208 -1.77 19.03 3.82
C TYR A 208 -3.18 18.72 3.29
N LEU A 209 -3.53 17.44 3.13
CA LEU A 209 -4.86 17.00 2.70
C LEU A 209 -5.84 16.78 3.84
N ALA A 210 -5.42 16.85 5.10
CA ALA A 210 -6.25 16.49 6.25
C ALA A 210 -7.65 17.13 6.20
N ASN A 211 -7.70 18.42 5.87
CA ASN A 211 -8.93 19.22 5.80
C ASN A 211 -9.46 19.42 4.36
N VAL A 212 -8.89 18.74 3.37
CA VAL A 212 -9.31 18.83 1.96
C VAL A 212 -10.41 17.82 1.72
N LYS A 213 -11.55 18.27 1.17
CA LYS A 213 -12.67 17.41 0.75
C LYS A 213 -12.24 16.47 -0.37
N ALA A 214 -12.70 15.22 -0.34
CA ALA A 214 -12.33 14.21 -1.33
C ALA A 214 -12.63 14.64 -2.77
N ASN A 215 -13.74 15.35 -3.02
CA ASN A 215 -14.07 15.88 -4.35
C ASN A 215 -13.08 16.95 -4.88
N ASN A 216 -12.25 17.53 -4.02
CA ASN A 216 -11.29 18.58 -4.38
C ASN A 216 -9.86 18.04 -4.53
N MET A 217 -9.64 16.74 -4.35
CA MET A 217 -8.33 16.11 -4.48
C MET A 217 -8.00 15.82 -5.94
N SER A 218 -6.72 15.92 -6.31
CA SER A 218 -6.25 15.36 -7.59
C SER A 218 -6.45 13.85 -7.64
N GLY A 219 -6.44 13.25 -8.85
CA GLY A 219 -6.64 11.80 -9.00
C GLY A 219 -5.63 10.97 -8.21
N GLY A 220 -4.35 11.39 -8.16
CA GLY A 220 -3.31 10.71 -7.37
C GLY A 220 -3.56 10.82 -5.86
N GLU A 221 -3.90 12.01 -5.37
CA GLU A 221 -4.22 12.25 -3.96
C GLU A 221 -5.44 11.44 -3.51
N TYR A 222 -6.50 11.47 -4.33
CA TYR A 222 -7.72 10.69 -4.10
C TYR A 222 -7.40 9.19 -3.97
N LYS A 223 -6.57 8.63 -4.86
CA LYS A 223 -6.18 7.22 -4.79
C LYS A 223 -5.35 6.91 -3.54
N LYS A 224 -4.44 7.79 -3.13
CA LYS A 224 -3.66 7.59 -1.89
C LYS A 224 -4.56 7.60 -0.66
N ILE A 225 -5.43 8.59 -0.50
CA ILE A 225 -6.35 8.67 0.65
C ILE A 225 -7.35 7.51 0.63
N SER A 226 -7.87 7.13 -0.54
CA SER A 226 -8.73 5.94 -0.68
C SER A 226 -7.99 4.67 -0.24
N THR A 227 -6.71 4.54 -0.59
CA THR A 227 -5.90 3.42 -0.13
C THR A 227 -5.67 3.44 1.37
N LEU A 228 -5.37 4.62 1.95
CA LEU A 228 -5.21 4.78 3.40
C LEU A 228 -6.49 4.39 4.15
N GLN A 229 -7.66 4.72 3.60
CA GLN A 229 -8.93 4.30 4.18
C GLN A 229 -9.06 2.76 4.24
N ARG A 230 -8.55 2.03 3.24
CA ARG A 230 -8.61 0.55 3.20
C ARG A 230 -7.67 -0.14 4.19
N ILE A 231 -6.59 0.53 4.60
CA ILE A 231 -5.62 0.01 5.56
C ILE A 231 -5.90 0.47 7.00
N CYS A 232 -6.92 1.30 7.23
CA CYS A 232 -7.40 1.65 8.57
C CYS A 232 -7.90 0.44 9.38
N ASN A 233 -8.16 -0.68 8.72
CA ASN A 233 -8.42 -1.97 9.35
C ASN A 233 -7.17 -2.48 10.08
N LYS A 234 -7.29 -2.75 11.39
CA LYS A 234 -6.17 -3.17 12.25
C LYS A 234 -5.49 -4.47 11.80
N ASP A 235 -6.24 -5.39 11.17
CA ASP A 235 -5.76 -6.72 10.82
C ASP A 235 -5.34 -6.84 9.35
N ILE A 236 -5.24 -5.70 8.64
CA ILE A 236 -4.91 -5.66 7.21
C ILE A 236 -3.58 -6.38 6.91
N LYS A 237 -3.61 -7.27 5.92
CA LYS A 237 -2.48 -8.11 5.49
C LYS A 237 -2.33 -8.13 3.97
N VAL A 238 -3.47 -8.20 3.27
CA VAL A 238 -3.56 -8.26 1.82
C VAL A 238 -4.36 -7.08 1.31
N LEU A 239 -3.77 -6.32 0.41
CA LEU A 239 -4.39 -5.19 -0.26
C LEU A 239 -4.50 -5.49 -1.77
N LEU A 240 -5.71 -5.46 -2.30
CA LEU A 240 -5.98 -5.56 -3.72
C LEU A 240 -6.17 -4.15 -4.28
N LEU A 241 -5.44 -3.81 -5.35
CA LEU A 241 -5.51 -2.51 -6.01
C LEU A 241 -5.98 -2.72 -7.45
N ASP A 242 -7.20 -2.27 -7.76
CA ASP A 242 -7.76 -2.37 -9.11
C ASP A 242 -7.46 -1.11 -9.93
N GLU A 243 -6.54 -1.22 -10.88
CA GLU A 243 -6.09 -0.15 -11.79
C GLU A 243 -5.69 1.17 -11.08
N PRO A 244 -4.75 1.09 -10.11
CA PRO A 244 -4.33 2.28 -9.36
C PRO A 244 -3.58 3.29 -10.23
N MET A 245 -3.12 2.95 -11.44
CA MET A 245 -2.45 3.89 -12.34
C MET A 245 -3.37 4.51 -13.40
N ALA A 246 -4.62 4.04 -13.52
CA ALA A 246 -5.56 4.53 -14.52
C ALA A 246 -5.80 6.04 -14.43
N ALA A 247 -5.83 6.70 -15.61
CA ALA A 247 -6.09 8.13 -15.78
C ALA A 247 -5.15 9.06 -14.98
N LEU A 248 -3.92 8.63 -14.71
CA LEU A 248 -2.89 9.43 -14.07
C LEU A 248 -1.80 9.86 -15.06
N ASP A 249 -1.26 11.06 -14.86
CA ASP A 249 -0.06 11.54 -15.54
C ASP A 249 1.21 10.80 -15.05
N PRO A 250 2.34 10.86 -15.78
CA PRO A 250 3.57 10.15 -15.41
C PRO A 250 4.14 10.52 -14.02
N LEU A 251 4.01 11.77 -13.58
CA LEU A 251 4.50 12.18 -12.26
C LEU A 251 3.64 11.56 -11.16
N SER A 252 2.32 11.56 -11.35
CA SER A 252 1.37 10.89 -10.46
C SER A 252 1.62 9.38 -10.39
N ILE A 253 1.87 8.72 -11.53
CA ILE A 253 2.21 7.28 -11.56
C ILE A 253 3.45 6.99 -10.70
N SER A 254 4.52 7.76 -10.86
CA SER A 254 5.74 7.61 -10.05
C SER A 254 5.47 7.80 -8.56
N SER A 255 4.63 8.80 -8.22
CA SER A 255 4.21 9.09 -6.84
C SER A 255 3.39 7.95 -6.22
N ILE A 256 2.50 7.32 -6.98
CA ILE A 256 1.71 6.16 -6.52
C ILE A 256 2.58 4.91 -6.39
N LYS A 257 3.51 4.66 -7.32
CA LYS A 257 4.47 3.56 -7.21
C LYS A 257 5.25 3.61 -5.92
N LYS A 258 5.82 4.79 -5.60
CA LYS A 258 6.53 4.99 -4.34
C LYS A 258 5.64 4.72 -3.13
N PHE A 259 4.41 5.20 -3.16
CA PHE A 259 3.42 4.98 -2.11
C PHE A 259 3.11 3.48 -1.91
N ILE A 260 2.98 2.69 -2.99
CA ILE A 260 2.76 1.24 -2.92
C ILE A 260 3.98 0.51 -2.33
N LEU A 261 5.20 0.94 -2.67
CA LEU A 261 6.42 0.41 -2.06
C LEU A 261 6.47 0.72 -0.56
N GLU A 262 6.12 1.94 -0.15
CA GLU A 262 6.02 2.33 1.26
C GLU A 262 4.97 1.47 2.01
N LEU A 263 3.82 1.18 1.40
CA LEU A 263 2.81 0.27 1.96
C LEU A 263 3.33 -1.16 2.15
N ARG A 264 4.10 -1.67 1.18
CA ARG A 264 4.77 -2.97 1.31
C ARG A 264 5.78 -2.96 2.46
N ASP A 265 6.56 -1.90 2.59
CA ASP A 265 7.57 -1.77 3.63
C ASP A 265 6.95 -1.70 5.05
N MET A 266 5.68 -1.30 5.16
CA MET A 266 4.88 -1.41 6.39
C MET A 266 4.36 -2.83 6.68
N GLY A 267 4.63 -3.80 5.81
CA GLY A 267 4.28 -5.22 5.98
C GLY A 267 3.04 -5.69 5.23
N LEU A 268 2.54 -4.90 4.27
CA LEU A 268 1.42 -5.30 3.42
C LEU A 268 1.87 -6.15 2.24
N SER A 269 1.04 -7.12 1.89
CA SER A 269 1.17 -7.88 0.64
C SER A 269 0.14 -7.35 -0.34
N VAL A 270 0.54 -7.08 -1.58
CA VAL A 270 -0.27 -6.35 -2.54
C VAL A 270 -0.52 -7.21 -3.77
N ILE A 271 -1.76 -7.24 -4.25
CA ILE A 271 -2.07 -7.67 -5.62
C ILE A 271 -2.54 -6.45 -6.39
N ILE A 272 -1.92 -6.18 -7.52
CA ILE A 272 -2.21 -5.02 -8.35
C ILE A 272 -2.61 -5.47 -9.75
N THR A 273 -3.71 -4.94 -10.26
CA THR A 273 -4.08 -5.03 -11.68
C THR A 273 -3.82 -3.68 -12.32
N ASP A 274 -3.36 -3.68 -13.57
CA ASP A 274 -3.33 -2.48 -14.39
C ASP A 274 -3.35 -2.88 -15.87
N HIS A 275 -3.77 -1.96 -16.74
CA HIS A 275 -3.70 -2.17 -18.19
C HIS A 275 -2.29 -1.97 -18.71
N ASN A 276 -1.50 -1.09 -18.08
CA ASN A 276 -0.15 -0.78 -18.52
C ASN A 276 0.88 -1.50 -17.66
N PHE A 277 1.35 -2.66 -18.13
CA PHE A 277 2.44 -3.40 -17.48
C PHE A 277 3.68 -2.52 -17.21
N PHE A 278 4.08 -1.70 -18.18
CA PHE A 278 5.27 -0.85 -18.05
C PHE A 278 5.14 0.23 -17.00
N ALA A 279 3.91 0.64 -16.67
CA ALA A 279 3.66 1.62 -15.61
C ALA A 279 3.95 1.06 -14.21
N ILE A 280 3.91 -0.28 -14.04
CA ILE A 280 3.99 -0.93 -12.73
C ILE A 280 5.12 -1.96 -12.60
N GLN A 281 5.71 -2.43 -13.69
CA GLN A 281 6.69 -3.53 -13.70
C GLN A 281 7.84 -3.37 -12.70
N ASP A 282 8.28 -2.14 -12.43
CA ASP A 282 9.41 -1.81 -11.57
C ASP A 282 9.12 -2.00 -10.08
N ILE A 283 7.84 -2.09 -9.70
CA ILE A 283 7.43 -2.35 -8.31
C ILE A 283 6.98 -3.79 -8.08
N LEU A 284 6.86 -4.61 -9.12
CA LEU A 284 6.37 -6.00 -9.01
C LEU A 284 7.50 -6.96 -8.65
N ASP A 285 7.22 -7.86 -7.70
CA ASP A 285 8.11 -8.98 -7.39
C ASP A 285 7.87 -10.17 -8.33
N ASN A 286 6.60 -10.39 -8.68
CA ASN A 286 6.16 -11.47 -9.57
C ASN A 286 4.90 -11.03 -10.32
N CYS A 287 4.60 -11.68 -11.44
CA CYS A 287 3.45 -11.36 -12.27
C CYS A 287 2.75 -12.62 -12.75
N ILE A 288 1.44 -12.52 -12.96
CA ILE A 288 0.62 -13.54 -13.58
C ILE A 288 -0.19 -12.87 -14.67
N ILE A 289 -0.10 -13.39 -15.90
CA ILE A 289 -0.94 -12.96 -17.01
C ILE A 289 -2.06 -13.98 -17.18
N ILE A 290 -3.29 -13.53 -16.98
CA ILE A 290 -4.50 -14.31 -17.24
C ILE A 290 -5.01 -14.00 -18.64
N ARG A 291 -5.47 -15.03 -19.34
CA ARG A 291 -6.17 -14.90 -20.61
C ARG A 291 -7.26 -15.95 -20.71
N ASP A 292 -8.44 -15.58 -21.21
CA ASP A 292 -9.55 -16.52 -21.46
C ASP A 292 -9.93 -17.39 -20.25
N GLY A 293 -9.73 -16.84 -19.06
CA GLY A 293 -10.01 -17.48 -17.77
C GLY A 293 -8.91 -18.42 -17.27
N VAL A 294 -7.74 -18.52 -17.92
CA VAL A 294 -6.63 -19.39 -17.53
C VAL A 294 -5.35 -18.58 -17.27
N VAL A 295 -4.44 -19.11 -16.44
CA VAL A 295 -3.08 -18.56 -16.30
C VAL A 295 -2.30 -18.90 -17.57
N MET A 296 -1.86 -17.87 -18.30
CA MET A 296 -1.10 -18.01 -19.53
C MET A 296 0.41 -18.02 -19.27
N VAL A 297 0.87 -17.10 -18.42
CA VAL A 297 2.29 -16.93 -18.05
C VAL A 297 2.35 -16.49 -16.59
N GLU A 298 3.32 -17.02 -15.84
CA GLU A 298 3.67 -16.59 -14.49
C GLU A 298 5.19 -16.46 -14.38
N GLY A 299 5.66 -15.39 -13.77
CA GLY A 299 7.09 -15.15 -13.59
C GLY A 299 7.42 -13.70 -13.25
N PRO A 300 8.68 -13.44 -12.84
CA PRO A 300 9.11 -12.10 -12.52
C PRO A 300 9.06 -11.20 -13.76
N PRO A 301 8.91 -9.87 -13.61
CA PRO A 301 8.76 -8.93 -14.73
C PRO A 301 9.81 -9.09 -15.84
N LYS A 302 11.08 -9.34 -15.46
CA LYS A 302 12.20 -9.57 -16.37
C LYS A 302 12.03 -10.76 -17.32
N ASP A 303 11.26 -11.77 -16.91
CA ASP A 303 11.00 -12.99 -17.67
C ASP A 303 9.74 -12.79 -18.52
N ILE A 304 8.72 -12.10 -17.98
CA ILE A 304 7.50 -11.74 -18.71
C ILE A 304 7.79 -10.95 -19.99
N ILE A 305 8.72 -9.99 -19.94
CA ILE A 305 9.07 -9.14 -21.10
C ILE A 305 9.69 -9.97 -22.24
N LYS A 306 10.27 -11.13 -21.93
CA LYS A 306 10.92 -12.02 -22.90
C LYS A 306 10.01 -13.17 -23.36
N ASP A 307 8.86 -13.36 -22.70
CA ASP A 307 7.95 -14.45 -23.00
C ASP A 307 7.18 -14.18 -24.30
N GLN A 308 7.29 -15.11 -25.25
CA GLN A 308 6.68 -14.97 -26.58
C GLN A 308 5.15 -14.89 -26.52
N LYS A 309 4.49 -15.59 -25.58
CA LYS A 309 3.02 -15.54 -25.42
C LYS A 309 2.61 -14.21 -24.79
N ALA A 310 3.35 -13.73 -23.79
CA ALA A 310 3.12 -12.43 -23.17
C ALA A 310 3.24 -11.30 -24.21
N ILE A 311 4.30 -11.30 -25.01
CA ILE A 311 4.49 -10.33 -26.10
C ILE A 311 3.34 -10.40 -27.10
N LYS A 312 3.03 -11.60 -27.60
CA LYS A 312 2.02 -11.79 -28.65
C LYS A 312 0.61 -11.40 -28.22
N TYR A 313 0.24 -11.66 -26.96
CA TYR A 313 -1.15 -11.60 -26.52
C TYR A 313 -1.47 -10.54 -25.47
N TYR A 314 -0.47 -9.84 -24.93
CA TYR A 314 -0.69 -8.80 -23.93
C TYR A 314 0.18 -7.55 -24.13
N LEU A 315 1.51 -7.69 -24.29
CA LEU A 315 2.42 -6.53 -24.37
C LEU A 315 2.43 -5.85 -25.76
N GLY A 316 2.15 -6.60 -26.83
CA GLY A 316 2.20 -6.12 -28.21
C GLY A 316 3.60 -6.19 -28.84
N THR A 317 3.65 -6.12 -30.18
CA THR A 317 4.86 -6.32 -30.99
C THR A 317 5.62 -5.03 -31.34
N GLY A 318 5.10 -3.85 -30.99
CA GLY A 318 5.72 -2.53 -31.24
C GLY A 318 6.93 -2.23 -30.35
N PHE A 319 7.60 -3.25 -29.83
CA PHE A 319 8.63 -3.15 -28.83
C PHE A 319 10.00 -2.86 -29.47
N LYS A 320 10.59 -1.70 -29.13
CA LYS A 320 12.03 -1.45 -29.25
C LYS A 320 12.58 -1.19 -27.85
N ILE A 321 13.64 -1.92 -27.51
CA ILE A 321 14.45 -1.78 -26.28
C ILE A 321 15.21 -0.46 -26.33
#